data_AF-A0A5D4T140-F1
#
_entry.id   AF-A0A5D4T140-F1
#
_cell.length_a   1.000
_cell.length_b   1.000
_cell.length_c   1.000
_cell.angle_alpha   90.00
_cell.angle_beta   90.00
_cell.angle_gamma   90.00
#
_symmetry.space_group_name_H-M   'P 1'
#
loop_
_entity.id
_entity.type
_entity.pdbx_description
1 polymer ?
#
loop_
_entity_poly.entity_id
_entity_poly.type
_entity_poly.pdbx_seq_one_letter_code
_entity_poly.pdbx_strand_id
1 'polypeptide(L)'
;MSLLLRGLVRGGIPFVILLILSLWNNSQGQTETSSVFFFYGLIAFFLGLTSIIYQINQWSFFKQILAHYTAMLITVFPTLLLSGFYPLSSFTDVVKIYFEFNITGVILFFGTYIVFNIRRNNSRKVKEI
;
A
#
# COMPACT_ATOMS: atom_id res chain seq x y z
N MET A 1 -6.73 19.55 -9.45
CA MET A 1 -5.48 18.95 -8.93
C MET A 1 -4.95 17.94 -9.93
N SER A 2 -3.66 18.00 -10.25
CA SER A 2 -2.98 16.99 -11.09
C SER A 2 -3.09 15.59 -10.45
N LEU A 3 -3.01 14.53 -11.26
CA LEU A 3 -3.07 13.15 -10.77
C LEU A 3 -2.01 12.89 -9.70
N LEU A 4 -0.79 13.40 -9.89
CA LEU A 4 0.30 13.31 -8.92
C LEU A 4 -0.07 13.92 -7.56
N LEU A 5 -0.68 15.12 -7.56
CA LEU A 5 -1.07 15.78 -6.32
C LEU A 5 -2.15 14.98 -5.56
N ARG A 6 -3.07 14.32 -6.27
CA ARG A 6 -4.04 13.42 -5.63
C ARG A 6 -3.35 12.22 -4.97
N GLY A 7 -2.36 11.63 -5.62
CA GLY A 7 -1.57 10.53 -5.06
C GLY A 7 -0.80 10.96 -3.82
N LEU A 8 -0.13 12.11 -3.90
CA LEU A 8 0.61 12.70 -2.78
C LEU A 8 -0.30 12.98 -1.58
N VAL A 9 -1.52 13.50 -1.79
CA VAL A 9 -2.46 13.74 -0.68
C VAL A 9 -2.93 12.41 -0.07
N ARG A 10 -3.28 11.42 -0.90
CA ARG A 10 -3.77 10.10 -0.42
C ARG A 10 -2.75 9.34 0.40
N GLY A 11 -1.48 9.38 -0.01
CA GLY A 11 -0.39 8.73 0.72
C GLY A 11 0.22 9.62 1.81
N GLY A 12 0.28 10.92 1.57
CA GLY A 12 0.93 11.89 2.45
C GLY A 12 0.19 12.11 3.76
N ILE A 13 -1.15 12.17 3.73
CA ILE A 13 -1.94 12.31 4.97
C ILE A 13 -1.65 11.17 5.97
N PRO A 14 -1.83 9.88 5.61
CA PRO A 14 -1.54 8.80 6.55
C PRO A 14 -0.05 8.72 6.90
N PHE A 15 0.86 9.03 5.97
CA PHE A 15 2.29 9.10 6.24
C PHE A 15 2.63 10.13 7.31
N VAL A 16 2.12 11.35 7.20
CA VAL A 16 2.38 12.42 8.19
C VAL A 16 1.87 12.02 9.57
N ILE A 17 0.67 11.41 9.65
CA ILE A 17 0.12 10.92 10.92
C ILE A 17 1.06 9.88 11.55
N LEU A 18 1.47 8.89 10.78
CA LEU A 18 2.35 7.81 11.26
C LEU A 18 3.76 8.32 11.56
N LEU A 19 4.25 9.31 10.83
CA LEU A 19 5.52 9.98 11.09
C LEU A 19 5.50 10.75 12.41
N ILE A 20 4.41 11.48 12.72
CA ILE A 20 4.24 12.15 14.01
C ILE A 20 4.27 11.13 15.15
N LEU A 21 3.57 10.00 15.01
CA LEU A 21 3.60 8.92 16.00
C LEU A 21 4.99 8.31 16.14
N SER A 22 5.70 8.11 15.03
CA SER A 22 7.07 7.61 15.03
C SER A 22 8.00 8.55 15.82
N LEU A 23 7.93 9.86 15.56
CA LEU A 23 8.74 10.87 16.25
C LEU A 23 8.39 10.95 17.74
N TRP A 24 7.11 10.88 18.08
CA TRP A 24 6.62 10.87 19.47
C TRP A 24 7.09 9.64 20.26
N ASN A 25 7.16 8.47 19.63
CA ASN A 25 7.69 7.28 20.29
C ASN A 25 9.22 7.37 20.45
N ASN A 26 9.92 7.95 19.47
CA ASN A 26 11.37 8.15 19.57
C ASN A 26 11.74 9.09 20.72
N SER A 27 11.00 10.19 20.92
CA SER A 27 11.24 11.12 22.03
C SER A 27 11.00 10.50 23.41
N GLN A 28 10.25 9.41 23.50
CA GLN A 28 10.03 8.62 24.72
C GLN A 28 11.01 7.44 24.87
N GLY A 29 12.02 7.33 23.99
CA GLY A 29 12.99 6.22 23.99
C GLY A 29 12.47 4.90 23.43
N GLN A 30 11.27 4.87 22.85
CA GLN A 30 10.67 3.65 22.26
C GLN A 30 11.10 3.51 20.78
N THR A 31 12.38 3.20 20.54
CA THR A 31 12.99 3.15 19.19
C THR A 31 12.40 2.07 18.30
N GLU A 32 12.06 0.90 18.86
CA GLU A 32 11.43 -0.20 18.12
C GLU A 32 10.04 0.21 17.60
N THR A 33 9.18 0.71 18.49
CA THR A 33 7.84 1.21 18.16
C THR A 33 7.91 2.38 17.17
N SER A 34 8.89 3.28 17.34
CA SER A 34 9.14 4.40 16.43
C SER A 34 9.43 3.91 15.00
N SER A 35 10.28 2.90 14.86
CA SER A 35 10.64 2.31 13.56
C SER A 35 9.44 1.66 12.89
N VAL A 36 8.62 0.91 13.65
CA VAL A 36 7.37 0.31 13.13
C VAL A 36 6.46 1.37 12.52
N PHE A 37 6.19 2.46 13.24
CA PHE A 37 5.33 3.53 12.72
C PHE A 37 5.91 4.21 11.48
N PHE A 38 7.23 4.43 11.43
CA PHE A 38 7.89 5.01 10.27
C PHE A 38 7.71 4.14 9.02
N PHE A 39 8.02 2.84 9.12
CA PHE A 39 7.92 1.92 7.99
C PHE A 39 6.48 1.70 7.54
N TYR A 40 5.52 1.58 8.46
CA TYR A 40 4.10 1.57 8.11
C TYR A 40 3.64 2.86 7.45
N GLY A 41 4.16 4.01 7.89
CA GLY A 41 3.96 5.29 7.23
C GLY A 41 4.44 5.27 5.78
N LEU A 42 5.66 4.79 5.55
CA LEU A 42 6.26 4.76 4.22
C LEU A 42 5.51 3.79 3.28
N ILE A 43 5.07 2.64 3.80
CA ILE A 43 4.20 1.71 3.07
C ILE A 43 2.89 2.41 2.70
N ALA A 44 2.20 3.04 3.65
CA ALA A 44 0.95 3.77 3.40
C ALA A 44 1.12 4.90 2.37
N PHE A 45 2.26 5.61 2.41
CA PHE A 45 2.61 6.61 1.41
C PHE A 45 2.64 6.04 0.00
N PHE A 46 3.38 4.96 -0.22
CA PHE A 46 3.50 4.34 -1.54
C PHE A 46 2.19 3.71 -2.01
N LEU A 47 1.39 3.11 -1.13
CA LEU A 47 0.03 2.65 -1.48
C LEU A 47 -0.83 3.82 -1.99
N GLY A 48 -0.84 4.94 -1.27
CA GLY A 48 -1.61 6.11 -1.64
C GLY A 48 -1.11 6.74 -2.95
N LEU A 49 0.22 6.87 -3.12
CA LEU A 49 0.84 7.45 -4.29
C LEU A 49 0.58 6.60 -5.55
N THR A 50 0.78 5.29 -5.47
CA THR A 50 0.57 4.37 -6.61
C THR A 50 -0.90 4.16 -6.95
N SER A 51 -1.83 4.56 -6.08
CA SER A 51 -3.28 4.53 -6.38
C SER A 51 -3.67 5.40 -7.58
N ILE A 52 -2.82 6.33 -8.02
CA ILE A 52 -3.05 7.15 -9.21
C ILE A 52 -2.99 6.33 -10.50
N ILE A 53 -2.31 5.18 -10.50
CA ILE A 53 -2.16 4.32 -11.68
C ILE A 53 -3.54 3.87 -12.19
N TYR A 54 -4.47 3.57 -11.27
CA TYR A 54 -5.84 3.20 -11.60
C TYR A 54 -6.71 4.37 -12.10
N GLN A 55 -6.23 5.62 -12.04
CA GLN A 55 -6.93 6.79 -12.59
C GLN A 55 -6.51 7.11 -14.03
N ILE A 56 -5.54 6.38 -14.58
CA ILE A 56 -5.05 6.58 -15.94
C ILE A 56 -5.98 5.83 -16.91
N ASN A 57 -7.11 6.46 -17.27
CA ASN A 57 -8.17 5.85 -18.09
C ASN A 57 -7.72 5.40 -19.49
N GLN A 58 -6.63 5.98 -20.01
CA GLN A 58 -6.03 5.60 -21.30
C GLN A 58 -5.32 4.23 -21.27
N TRP A 59 -4.98 3.72 -20.09
CA TRP A 59 -4.34 2.42 -19.96
C TRP A 59 -5.39 1.33 -19.81
N SER A 60 -5.17 0.20 -20.50
CA SER A 60 -5.97 -0.99 -20.26
C SER A 60 -5.79 -1.45 -18.80
N PHE A 61 -6.81 -2.12 -18.27
CA PHE A 61 -6.79 -2.61 -16.89
C PHE A 61 -5.57 -3.50 -16.60
N PHE A 62 -5.18 -4.35 -17.56
CA PHE A 62 -3.96 -5.17 -17.45
C PHE A 62 -2.69 -4.32 -17.32
N LYS A 63 -2.56 -3.24 -18.11
CA LYS A 63 -1.42 -2.32 -18.01
C LYS A 63 -1.39 -1.60 -16.66
N GLN A 64 -2.55 -1.21 -16.13
CA GLN A 64 -2.66 -0.59 -14.80
C GLN A 64 -2.21 -1.54 -13.69
N ILE A 65 -2.66 -2.81 -13.71
CA ILE A 65 -2.24 -3.82 -12.74
C ILE A 65 -0.73 -4.05 -12.81
N LEU A 66 -0.19 -4.27 -14.02
CA LEU A 66 1.23 -4.54 -14.19
C LEU A 66 2.09 -3.37 -13.70
N ALA A 67 1.69 -2.14 -14.02
CA ALA A 67 2.38 -0.94 -13.54
C ALA A 67 2.27 -0.78 -12.02
N HIS A 68 1.10 -1.03 -11.43
CA HIS A 68 0.91 -0.99 -9.99
C HIS A 68 1.76 -2.05 -9.28
N TYR A 69 1.71 -3.30 -9.75
CA TYR A 69 2.52 -4.39 -9.21
C TYR A 69 4.02 -4.09 -9.28
N THR A 70 4.50 -3.61 -10.43
CA THR A 70 5.89 -3.19 -10.60
C THR A 70 6.26 -2.08 -9.62
N ALA A 71 5.40 -1.07 -9.47
CA ALA A 71 5.61 0.02 -8.52
C ALA A 71 5.69 -0.51 -7.08
N MET A 72 4.86 -1.47 -6.69
CA MET A 72 4.89 -2.06 -5.35
C MET A 72 6.16 -2.90 -5.13
N LEU A 73 6.67 -3.60 -6.15
CA LEU A 73 7.94 -4.33 -6.09
C LEU A 73 9.17 -3.43 -5.94
N ILE A 74 9.14 -2.19 -6.44
CA ILE A 74 10.27 -1.25 -6.32
C ILE A 74 10.15 -0.34 -5.09
N THR A 75 8.97 -0.25 -4.47
CA THR A 75 8.71 0.65 -3.34
C THR A 75 8.42 -0.10 -2.04
N VAL A 76 7.26 -0.76 -1.97
CA VAL A 76 6.77 -1.43 -0.76
C VAL A 76 7.59 -2.67 -0.43
N PHE A 77 7.97 -3.48 -1.42
CA PHE A 77 8.75 -4.68 -1.16
C PHE A 77 10.14 -4.39 -0.56
N PRO A 78 10.96 -3.47 -1.11
CA PRO A 78 12.20 -3.05 -0.47
C PRO A 78 11.97 -2.42 0.91
N THR A 79 10.88 -1.66 1.07
CA THR A 79 10.52 -1.09 2.37
C THR A 79 10.26 -2.18 3.43
N LEU A 80 9.60 -3.28 3.06
CA LEU A 80 9.38 -4.44 3.93
C LEU A 80 10.67 -5.18 4.28
N LEU A 81 11.62 -5.27 3.35
CA LEU A 81 12.92 -5.88 3.64
C LEU A 81 13.75 -5.00 4.59
N LEU A 82 13.70 -3.68 4.41
CA LEU A 82 14.45 -2.73 5.25
C LEU A 82 13.80 -2.48 6.61
N SER A 83 12.55 -2.89 6.82
CA SER A 83 11.80 -2.53 8.04
C SER A 83 12.24 -3.27 9.29
N GLY A 84 12.98 -4.37 9.15
CA GLY A 84 13.33 -5.25 10.27
C GLY A 84 12.17 -6.09 10.80
N PHE A 85 11.01 -6.09 10.13
CA PHE A 85 9.84 -6.91 10.55
C PHE A 85 10.09 -8.41 10.39
N TYR A 86 10.99 -8.78 9.49
CA TYR A 86 11.33 -10.15 9.18
C TYR A 86 12.80 -10.40 9.50
N PRO A 87 13.15 -11.57 10.07
CA PRO A 87 14.53 -11.97 10.19
C PRO A 87 15.11 -12.23 8.79
N LEU A 88 16.09 -11.43 8.38
CA LEU A 88 16.79 -11.59 7.10
C LEU A 88 18.15 -12.26 7.34
N SER A 89 18.13 -13.57 7.53
CA SER A 89 19.34 -14.36 7.80
C SER A 89 19.90 -15.03 6.54
N SER A 90 19.07 -15.21 5.52
CA SER A 90 19.40 -15.95 4.32
C SER A 90 18.62 -15.47 3.09
N PHE A 91 19.06 -15.87 1.90
CA PHE A 91 18.31 -15.64 0.66
C PHE A 91 16.93 -16.31 0.66
N THR A 92 16.80 -17.45 1.34
CA THR A 92 15.52 -18.16 1.49
C THR A 92 14.47 -17.32 2.22
N ASP A 93 14.89 -16.49 3.19
CA ASP A 93 13.99 -15.58 3.90
C ASP A 93 13.41 -14.53 2.95
N VAL A 94 14.24 -13.97 2.07
CA VAL A 94 13.80 -13.00 1.05
C VAL A 94 12.78 -13.63 0.09
N VAL A 95 13.03 -14.86 -0.35
CA VAL A 95 12.09 -15.60 -1.23
C VAL A 95 10.76 -15.85 -0.51
N LYS A 96 10.78 -16.22 0.78
CA LYS A 96 9.57 -16.41 1.58
C LYS A 96 8.77 -15.11 1.70
N ILE A 97 9.43 -14.00 2.03
CA ILE A 97 8.79 -12.68 2.13
C ILE A 97 8.22 -12.26 0.78
N TYR A 98 8.91 -12.55 -0.32
CA TYR A 98 8.38 -12.32 -1.66
C TYR A 98 7.06 -13.07 -1.89
N PHE A 99 6.96 -14.35 -1.51
CA PHE A 99 5.69 -15.08 -1.61
C PHE A 99 4.59 -14.50 -0.71
N GLU A 100 4.90 -14.17 0.55
CA GLU A 100 3.95 -13.51 1.47
C GLU A 100 3.44 -12.18 0.91
N PHE A 101 4.33 -11.38 0.32
CA PHE A 101 3.99 -10.13 -0.34
C PHE A 101 3.03 -10.35 -1.52
N ASN A 102 3.29 -11.35 -2.37
CA ASN A 102 2.42 -11.67 -3.50
C ASN A 102 1.05 -12.19 -3.04
N ILE A 103 1.01 -13.07 -2.03
CA ILE A 103 -0.24 -13.57 -1.44
C ILE A 103 -1.06 -12.40 -0.90
N THR A 104 -0.43 -11.48 -0.17
CA THR A 104 -1.09 -10.27 0.34
C THR A 104 -1.63 -9.42 -0.81
N GLY A 105 -0.85 -9.22 -1.88
CA GLY A 105 -1.30 -8.53 -3.09
C GLY A 105 -2.54 -9.17 -3.73
N VAL A 106 -2.56 -10.50 -3.83
CA VAL A 106 -3.71 -11.27 -4.32
C VAL A 106 -4.94 -11.06 -3.42
N ILE A 107 -4.77 -11.17 -2.09
CA ILE A 107 -5.86 -10.96 -1.11
C ILE A 107 -6.43 -9.55 -1.25
N LEU A 108 -5.58 -8.52 -1.32
CA LEU A 108 -6.02 -7.12 -1.47
C LEU A 108 -6.74 -6.87 -2.80
N PHE A 109 -6.26 -7.49 -3.88
CA PHE A 109 -6.90 -7.40 -5.19
C PHE A 109 -8.30 -8.00 -5.18
N PHE A 110 -8.43 -9.24 -4.70
CA PHE A 110 -9.74 -9.91 -4.60
C PHE A 110 -10.67 -9.22 -3.61
N GLY A 111 -10.15 -8.76 -2.46
CA GLY A 111 -10.92 -7.99 -1.48
C GLY A 111 -11.50 -6.72 -2.11
N THR A 112 -10.71 -5.98 -2.87
CA THR A 112 -11.17 -4.78 -3.59
C THR A 112 -12.20 -5.13 -4.65
N TYR A 113 -12.01 -6.22 -5.39
CA TYR A 113 -12.98 -6.72 -6.37
C TYR A 113 -14.33 -7.05 -5.72
N ILE A 114 -14.34 -7.77 -4.60
CA ILE A 114 -15.54 -8.12 -3.85
C ILE A 114 -16.27 -6.85 -3.37
N VAL A 115 -15.55 -5.92 -2.75
CA VAL A 115 -16.12 -4.64 -2.27
C VAL A 115 -16.74 -3.86 -3.43
N PHE A 116 -16.08 -3.81 -4.58
CA PHE A 116 -16.60 -3.15 -5.76
C PHE A 116 -17.87 -3.83 -6.29
N ASN A 117 -17.88 -5.17 -6.34
CA ASN A 117 -19.03 -5.94 -6.79
C ASN A 117 -20.25 -5.76 -5.86
N ILE A 118 -20.04 -5.77 -4.54
CA ILE A 118 -21.10 -5.52 -3.54
C ILE A 118 -21.68 -4.12 -3.72
N ARG A 119 -20.82 -3.08 -3.82
CA ARG A 119 -21.27 -1.70 -4.03
C ARG A 119 -22.10 -1.56 -5.32
N ARG A 120 -21.64 -2.16 -6.41
CA ARG A 120 -22.35 -2.16 -7.70
C ARG A 120 -23.73 -2.83 -7.60
N ASN A 121 -23.83 -3.95 -6.88
CA ASN A 121 -25.10 -4.65 -6.71
C ASN A 121 -26.10 -3.82 -5.88
N ASN A 122 -25.64 -3.20 -4.79
CA ASN A 122 -26.48 -2.35 -3.96
C ASN A 122 -26.96 -1.10 -4.70
N SER A 123 -26.10 -0.47 -5.52
CA SER A 123 -26.51 0.68 -6.34
C SER A 123 -27.55 0.33 -7.42
N ARG A 124 -27.61 -0.92 -7.89
CA ARG A 124 -28.66 -1.37 -8.81
C ARG A 124 -30.01 -1.51 -8.11
N LYS A 125 -30.04 -2.13 -6.92
CA LYS A 125 -31.26 -2.29 -6.13
C LYS A 125 -31.91 -0.96 -5.75
N VAL A 126 -31.12 0.08 -5.46
CA VAL A 126 -31.64 1.43 -5.12
C VAL A 126 -32.27 2.14 -6.33
N LYS A 127 -31.89 1.80 -7.57
CA LYS A 127 -32.49 2.40 -8.78
C LYS A 127 -33.81 1.75 -9.20
N GLU A 128 -34.16 0.60 -8.63
CA GLU A 128 -35.38 -0.15 -8.94
C GLU A 128 -36.52 0.12 -7.95
N ILE A 129 -36.31 1.02 -6.97
CA ILE A 129 -37.29 1.52 -5.99
C ILE A 129 -37.61 2.97 -6.35
#